data_AF-A0A7S2MG13-F1
#
_entry.id   AF-A0A7S2MG13-F1
#
_cell.length_a   1.000
_cell.length_b   1.000
_cell.length_c   1.000
_cell.angle_alpha   90.00
_cell.angle_beta   90.00
_cell.angle_gamma   90.00
#
_symmetry.space_group_name_H-M   'P 1'
#
loop_
_entity.id
_entity.type
_entity.pdbx_description
1 polymer ?
#
loop_
_entity_poly.entity_id
_entity_poly.type
_entity_poly.pdbx_seq_one_letter_code
_entity_poly.pdbx_strand_id
1 'polypeptide(L)'
;GIDDEISSAGSSSRSKPLLSYKDDECHGALIKLSAQDYEKVMRSEGVGANDGDNPNQGYDEIVVTAIPYGTNRHPVQAVALRAREHVRLEKDPCPSPRYMDILREGAKELGLKPCYQEFLSNHPVQTVSPLLRKIAITNLVWTATLSFRLKIRQIS
;
A
#
# COMPACT_ATOMS: atom_id res chain seq x y z
N GLY A 1 18.15 11.65 44.68
CA GLY A 1 18.85 11.11 43.52
C GLY A 1 18.70 9.62 43.57
N ILE A 2 17.88 9.10 42.67
CA ILE A 2 17.87 7.77 42.05
C ILE A 2 16.72 7.90 41.06
N ASP A 3 17.10 8.19 39.83
CA ASP A 3 16.25 8.16 38.65
C ASP A 3 16.06 6.68 38.29
N ASP A 4 14.84 6.20 38.31
CA ASP A 4 14.48 4.94 37.64
C ASP A 4 13.54 5.30 36.48
N GLU A 5 14.16 5.51 35.33
CA GLU A 5 13.52 5.44 34.02
C GLU A 5 12.92 4.05 33.83
N ILE A 6 11.60 3.94 33.98
CA ILE A 6 10.86 2.83 33.37
C ILE A 6 10.57 3.24 31.92
N SER A 7 11.59 3.10 31.08
CA SER A 7 11.44 3.05 29.63
C SER A 7 10.87 1.67 29.28
N SER A 8 9.54 1.53 29.35
CA SER A 8 8.83 0.37 28.80
C SER A 8 8.89 0.44 27.27
N ALA A 9 10.00 -0.05 26.71
CA ALA A 9 10.13 -0.34 25.29
C ALA A 9 9.18 -1.50 24.94
N GLY A 10 7.91 -1.16 24.69
CA GLY A 10 7.00 -2.02 23.94
C GLY A 10 7.61 -2.24 22.56
N SER A 11 8.12 -3.45 22.35
CA SER A 11 8.62 -3.92 21.06
C SER A 11 7.45 -4.07 20.09
N SER A 12 6.94 -2.95 19.56
CA SER A 12 6.06 -3.00 18.39
C SER A 12 6.93 -3.49 17.23
N SER A 13 6.62 -4.65 16.65
CA SER A 13 7.35 -5.15 15.49
C SER A 13 7.13 -4.20 14.30
N ARG A 14 7.96 -3.17 14.18
CA ARG A 14 7.91 -2.26 13.03
C ARG A 14 8.35 -3.05 11.80
N SER A 15 7.43 -3.22 10.85
CA SER A 15 7.78 -3.75 9.54
C SER A 15 8.94 -2.93 8.96
N LYS A 16 9.96 -3.61 8.45
CA LYS A 16 11.14 -2.94 7.88
C LYS A 16 10.82 -2.53 6.44
N PRO A 17 10.80 -1.21 6.12
CA PRO A 17 10.55 -0.76 4.76
C PRO A 17 11.68 -1.20 3.84
N LEU A 18 11.36 -1.44 2.56
CA LEU A 18 12.38 -1.73 1.54
C LEU A 18 13.26 -0.51 1.27
N LEU A 19 12.66 0.67 1.32
CA LEU A 19 13.31 1.96 1.19
C LEU A 19 12.54 2.96 2.08
N SER A 20 13.20 3.54 3.07
CA SER A 20 12.61 4.58 3.93
C SER A 20 12.86 5.96 3.33
N TYR A 21 11.85 6.81 3.38
CA TYR A 21 12.03 8.24 3.10
C TYR A 21 12.58 8.97 4.33
N LYS A 22 13.20 10.13 4.11
CA LYS A 22 13.89 10.91 5.15
C LYS A 22 12.96 11.19 6.34
N ASP A 23 13.52 11.09 7.54
CA ASP A 23 12.87 11.43 8.82
C ASP A 23 11.51 10.74 9.03
N ASP A 24 11.31 9.56 8.41
CA ASP A 24 10.05 8.82 8.38
C ASP A 24 8.84 9.66 7.90
N GLU A 25 9.10 10.70 7.10
CA GLU A 25 8.04 11.54 6.52
C GLU A 25 7.26 10.79 5.44
N CYS A 26 5.93 10.95 5.47
CA CYS A 26 5.04 10.47 4.43
C CYS A 26 4.33 11.66 3.79
N HIS A 27 4.54 11.84 2.48
CA HIS A 27 3.84 12.87 1.72
C HIS A 27 2.61 12.28 1.05
N GLY A 28 1.54 13.07 0.97
CA GLY A 28 0.30 12.65 0.34
C GLY A 28 -0.64 13.83 0.04
N ALA A 29 -1.89 13.50 -0.28
CA ALA A 29 -2.95 14.47 -0.50
C ALA A 29 -3.82 14.63 0.74
N LEU A 30 -4.23 15.87 1.03
CA LEU A 30 -5.29 16.15 2.00
C LEU A 30 -6.59 16.37 1.23
N ILE A 31 -7.56 15.48 1.42
CA ILE A 31 -8.83 15.50 0.68
C ILE A 31 -9.97 15.73 1.67
N LYS A 32 -10.80 16.74 1.39
CA LYS A 32 -12.03 16.97 2.15
C LYS A 32 -13.16 16.17 1.52
N LEU A 33 -13.72 15.23 2.28
CA LEU A 33 -14.84 14.41 1.86
C LEU A 33 -16.15 14.87 2.49
N SER A 34 -17.26 14.60 1.81
CA SER A 34 -18.57 14.60 2.45
C SER A 34 -18.68 13.38 3.38
N ALA A 35 -19.60 13.41 4.35
CA ALA A 35 -19.83 12.25 5.22
C ALA A 35 -20.24 10.99 4.42
N GLN A 36 -21.02 11.17 3.34
CA GLN A 36 -21.43 10.06 2.48
C GLN A 36 -20.26 9.45 1.70
N ASP A 37 -19.34 10.28 1.20
CA ASP A 37 -18.17 9.78 0.46
C ASP A 37 -17.13 9.16 1.40
N TYR A 38 -17.02 9.70 2.62
CA TYR A 38 -16.23 9.09 3.69
C TYR A 38 -16.67 7.65 3.97
N GLU A 39 -17.97 7.42 4.18
CA GLU A 39 -18.51 6.07 4.41
C GLU A 39 -18.26 5.12 3.24
N LYS A 40 -18.32 5.62 1.99
CA LYS A 40 -18.00 4.82 0.81
C LYS A 40 -16.53 4.38 0.80
N VAL A 41 -15.61 5.30 1.11
CA VAL A 41 -14.18 4.99 1.22
C VAL A 41 -13.94 3.96 2.31
N MET A 42 -14.48 4.17 3.51
CA MET A 42 -14.30 3.22 4.61
C MET A 42 -14.82 1.82 4.26
N ARG A 43 -15.96 1.75 3.57
CA ARG A 43 -16.51 0.47 3.09
C ARG A 43 -15.63 -0.18 2.02
N SER A 44 -15.07 0.57 1.06
CA SER A 44 -14.22 -0.01 0.01
C SER A 44 -12.88 -0.52 0.55
N GLU A 45 -12.36 0.13 1.59
CA GLU A 45 -11.11 -0.25 2.26
C GLU A 45 -11.32 -1.35 3.31
N GLY A 46 -12.58 -1.76 3.55
CA GLY A 46 -12.94 -2.82 4.50
C GLY A 46 -12.84 -2.40 5.97
N VAL A 47 -12.80 -1.09 6.24
CA VAL A 47 -12.71 -0.50 7.58
C VAL A 47 -14.10 -0.45 8.22
N GLY A 48 -14.20 -0.82 9.51
CA GLY A 48 -15.42 -0.60 10.30
C GLY A 48 -16.40 -1.76 10.46
N ALA A 49 -16.11 -2.97 9.96
CA ALA A 49 -16.73 -4.17 10.56
C ALA A 49 -16.18 -4.31 11.98
N ASN A 50 -17.07 -4.36 12.97
CA ASN A 50 -16.72 -4.37 14.39
C ASN A 50 -15.67 -5.44 14.73
N ASP A 51 -14.84 -5.15 15.73
CA ASP A 51 -13.97 -6.11 16.40
C ASP A 51 -14.77 -7.38 16.77
N GLY A 52 -14.67 -8.41 15.93
CA GLY A 52 -15.37 -9.68 16.10
C GLY A 52 -15.87 -10.35 14.82
N ASP A 53 -16.27 -9.59 13.79
CA ASP A 53 -17.04 -10.17 12.67
C ASP A 53 -16.25 -10.44 11.38
N ASN A 54 -15.02 -9.93 11.25
CA ASN A 54 -14.17 -10.29 10.11
C ASN A 54 -12.68 -10.30 10.47
N PRO A 55 -12.10 -11.48 10.77
CA PRO A 55 -10.67 -11.61 11.09
C PRO A 55 -9.73 -11.30 9.91
N ASN A 56 -10.26 -10.98 8.73
CA ASN A 56 -9.48 -10.64 7.53
C ASN A 56 -9.41 -9.12 7.24
N GLN A 57 -9.77 -8.25 8.18
CA GLN A 57 -9.68 -6.80 7.97
C GLN A 57 -8.22 -6.34 7.89
N GLY A 58 -7.87 -5.72 6.75
CA GLY A 58 -6.50 -5.32 6.46
C GLY A 58 -6.06 -3.98 7.05
N TYR A 59 -6.98 -3.05 7.35
CA TYR A 59 -6.63 -1.67 7.71
C TYR A 59 -7.34 -1.15 8.98
N ASP A 60 -6.64 -0.31 9.73
CA ASP A 60 -7.13 0.54 10.81
C ASP A 60 -7.26 1.99 10.35
N GLU A 61 -8.27 2.67 10.87
CA GLU A 61 -8.38 4.11 10.83
C GLU A 61 -7.45 4.74 11.86
N ILE A 62 -6.64 5.70 11.44
CA ILE A 62 -5.77 6.48 12.34
C ILE A 62 -5.95 7.98 12.09
N VAL A 63 -5.82 8.76 13.16
CA VAL A 63 -5.77 10.22 13.08
C VAL A 63 -4.32 10.64 13.00
N VAL A 64 -3.98 11.44 11.99
CA VAL A 64 -2.63 11.96 11.75
C VAL A 64 -2.64 13.48 11.73
N THR A 65 -1.53 14.07 12.14
CA THR A 65 -1.30 15.50 11.98
C THR A 65 -0.60 15.74 10.65
N ALA A 66 -1.32 16.25 9.66
CA ALA A 66 -0.79 16.58 8.35
C ALA A 66 -0.31 18.04 8.32
N ILE A 67 0.86 18.29 7.72
CA ILE A 67 1.41 19.63 7.54
C ILE A 67 1.33 19.99 6.05
N PRO A 68 0.44 20.93 5.66
CA PRO A 68 0.33 21.35 4.26
C PRO A 68 1.63 21.95 3.71
N TYR A 69 1.80 21.86 2.39
CA TYR A 69 2.86 22.59 1.70
C TYR A 69 2.54 24.08 1.57
N GLY A 70 3.59 24.86 1.30
CA GLY A 70 3.49 26.29 1.04
C GLY A 70 3.76 27.13 2.28
N THR A 71 3.31 28.39 2.22
CA THR A 71 3.55 29.40 3.26
C THR A 71 2.65 29.22 4.47
N ASN A 72 1.41 28.76 4.26
CA ASN A 72 0.49 28.45 5.34
C ASN A 72 0.64 26.98 5.75
N ARG A 73 1.49 26.75 6.76
CA ARG A 73 1.81 25.41 7.27
C ARG A 73 1.04 25.06 8.55
N HIS A 74 -0.15 25.63 8.75
CA HIS A 74 -0.98 25.28 9.91
C HIS A 74 -1.31 23.77 9.88
N PRO A 75 -0.93 23.02 10.92
CA PRO A 75 -1.20 21.58 10.97
C PRO A 75 -2.71 21.29 10.95
N VAL A 76 -3.09 20.22 10.27
CA VAL A 76 -4.48 19.77 10.15
C VAL A 76 -4.59 18.33 10.66
N GLN A 77 -5.58 18.05 11.50
CA GLN A 77 -5.93 16.68 11.86
C GLN A 77 -6.67 16.03 10.70
N ALA A 78 -6.18 14.88 10.25
CA ALA A 78 -6.73 14.14 9.12
C ALA A 78 -6.84 12.67 9.45
N VAL A 79 -7.79 12.00 8.80
CA VAL A 79 -7.93 10.54 8.87
C VAL A 79 -7.06 9.90 7.78
N ALA A 80 -6.31 8.87 8.16
CA ALA A 80 -5.55 8.02 7.24
C ALA A 80 -5.80 6.55 7.58
N LEU A 81 -5.45 5.66 6.64
CA LEU A 81 -5.57 4.22 6.82
C LEU A 81 -4.19 3.57 6.94
N ARG A 82 -4.05 2.66 7.89
CA ARG A 82 -2.80 1.92 8.15
C ARG A 82 -3.09 0.43 8.21
N ALA A 83 -2.23 -0.39 7.64
CA ALA A 83 -2.37 -1.84 7.74
C ALA A 83 -2.40 -2.32 9.21
N ARG A 84 -3.31 -3.22 9.55
CA ARG A 84 -3.43 -3.82 10.89
C ARG A 84 -2.21 -4.65 11.24
N GLU A 85 -1.88 -4.74 12.52
CA GLU A 85 -0.69 -5.46 12.99
C GLU A 85 -0.64 -6.91 12.51
N HIS A 86 -1.77 -7.64 12.55
CA HIS A 86 -1.82 -9.05 12.15
C HIS A 86 -1.62 -9.29 10.63
N VAL A 87 -1.82 -8.29 9.77
CA VAL A 87 -1.54 -8.40 8.32
C VAL A 87 -0.19 -7.82 7.93
N ARG A 88 0.48 -7.10 8.84
CA ARG A 88 1.79 -6.51 8.57
C ARG A 88 2.84 -7.61 8.55
N LEU A 89 3.52 -7.74 7.42
CA LEU A 89 4.68 -8.60 7.29
C LEU A 89 5.88 -7.97 8.03
N GLU A 90 6.80 -8.80 8.51
CA GLU A 90 8.04 -8.33 9.14
C GLU A 90 8.88 -7.44 8.20
N LYS A 91 8.79 -7.71 6.90
CA LYS A 91 9.42 -6.94 5.83
C LYS A 91 8.37 -6.56 4.79
N ASP A 92 8.37 -5.29 4.41
CA ASP A 92 7.41 -4.80 3.43
C ASP A 92 7.60 -5.52 2.09
N PRO A 93 6.51 -6.02 1.49
CA PRO A 93 6.59 -6.70 0.20
C PRO A 93 6.89 -5.68 -0.91
N CYS A 94 7.54 -6.16 -1.97
CA CYS A 94 7.84 -5.33 -3.12
C CYS A 94 6.54 -5.04 -3.90
N PRO A 95 6.16 -3.77 -4.11
CA PRO A 95 4.91 -3.43 -4.80
C PRO A 95 4.96 -3.83 -6.28
N SER A 96 3.78 -4.11 -6.85
CA SER A 96 3.68 -4.37 -8.30
C SER A 96 4.05 -3.11 -9.11
N PRO A 97 4.56 -3.27 -10.35
CA PRO A 97 4.86 -2.13 -11.22
C PRO A 97 3.65 -1.21 -11.43
N ARG A 98 2.48 -1.80 -11.75
CA ARG A 98 1.22 -1.05 -11.95
C ARG A 98 0.86 -0.19 -10.75
N TYR A 99 0.97 -0.74 -9.54
CA TYR A 99 0.63 0.00 -8.32
C TYR A 99 1.59 1.18 -8.10
N MET A 100 2.89 0.97 -8.31
CA MET A 100 3.87 2.06 -8.21
C MET A 100 3.69 3.13 -9.27
N ASP A 101 3.27 2.77 -10.48
CA ASP A 101 3.01 3.76 -11.54
C ASP A 101 1.84 4.68 -11.14
N ILE A 102 0.76 4.14 -10.56
CA ILE A 102 -0.34 4.94 -9.99
C ILE A 102 0.17 5.92 -8.93
N LEU A 103 1.06 5.49 -8.04
CA LEU A 103 1.63 6.36 -7.00
C LEU A 103 2.51 7.47 -7.59
N ARG A 104 3.32 7.16 -8.61
CA ARG A 104 4.21 8.12 -9.27
C ARG A 104 3.43 9.15 -10.07
N GLU A 105 2.43 8.70 -10.83
CA GLU A 105 1.54 9.57 -11.59
C GLU A 105 0.74 10.48 -10.65
N GLY A 106 0.11 9.91 -9.62
CA GLY A 106 -0.62 10.69 -8.61
C GLY A 106 0.28 11.70 -7.88
N ALA A 107 1.51 11.32 -7.51
CA ALA A 107 2.46 12.24 -6.88
C ALA A 107 2.83 13.43 -7.79
N LYS A 108 2.93 13.19 -9.10
CA LYS A 108 3.18 14.24 -10.10
C LYS A 108 1.96 15.15 -10.28
N GLU A 109 0.77 14.56 -10.42
CA GLU A 109 -0.49 15.29 -10.58
C GLU A 109 -0.80 16.20 -9.39
N LEU A 110 -0.52 15.71 -8.18
CA LEU A 110 -0.72 16.45 -6.93
C LEU A 110 0.41 17.47 -6.64
N GLY A 111 1.45 17.50 -7.47
CA GLY A 111 2.59 18.40 -7.28
C GLY A 111 3.35 18.14 -5.98
N LEU A 112 3.52 16.86 -5.58
CA LEU A 112 4.31 16.53 -4.39
C LEU A 112 5.76 17.02 -4.54
N LYS A 113 6.48 17.25 -3.44
CA LYS A 113 7.86 17.77 -3.50
C LYS A 113 8.73 16.92 -4.44
N PRO A 114 9.58 17.53 -5.30
CA PRO A 114 10.40 16.79 -6.27
C PRO A 114 11.25 15.68 -5.64
N CYS A 115 11.83 15.92 -4.47
CA CYS A 115 12.62 14.91 -3.75
C CYS A 115 11.81 13.67 -3.32
N TYR A 116 10.51 13.83 -3.07
CA TYR A 116 9.62 12.71 -2.76
C TYR A 116 9.21 11.96 -4.03
N GLN A 117 9.00 12.67 -5.13
CA GLN A 117 8.76 12.04 -6.44
C GLN A 117 9.97 11.20 -6.87
N GLU A 118 11.19 11.72 -6.67
CA GLU A 118 12.43 10.99 -6.92
C GLU A 118 12.53 9.74 -6.04
N PHE A 119 12.19 9.85 -4.75
CA PHE A 119 12.09 8.69 -3.86
C PHE A 119 11.13 7.61 -4.41
N LEU A 120 9.92 7.99 -4.85
CA LEU A 120 8.97 7.06 -5.45
C LEU A 120 9.46 6.45 -6.77
N SER A 121 10.24 7.19 -7.56
CA SER A 121 10.86 6.65 -8.79
C SER A 121 11.93 5.59 -8.49
N ASN A 122 12.67 5.76 -7.40
CA ASN A 122 13.75 4.87 -6.98
C ASN A 122 13.26 3.70 -6.11
N HIS A 123 12.00 3.71 -5.68
CA HIS A 123 11.45 2.63 -4.86
C HIS A 123 11.44 1.31 -5.64
N PRO A 124 11.95 0.21 -5.06
CA PRO A 124 11.98 -1.08 -5.73
C PRO A 124 10.58 -1.56 -6.10
N VAL A 125 10.47 -2.20 -7.27
CA VAL A 125 9.24 -2.81 -7.80
C VAL A 125 9.44 -4.30 -8.03
N GLN A 126 8.36 -5.07 -7.95
CA GLN A 126 8.40 -6.49 -8.19
C GLN A 126 8.84 -6.76 -9.64
N THR A 127 9.96 -7.48 -9.78
CA THR A 127 10.47 -7.92 -11.08
C THR A 127 10.17 -9.40 -11.29
N VAL A 128 9.50 -9.74 -12.38
CA VAL A 128 9.33 -11.14 -12.77
C VAL A 128 10.55 -11.57 -13.58
N SER A 129 11.18 -12.68 -13.19
CA SER A 129 12.30 -13.24 -13.95
C SER A 129 11.89 -13.54 -15.40
N PRO A 130 12.72 -13.20 -16.40
CA PRO A 130 12.43 -13.51 -17.81
C PRO A 130 12.18 -15.00 -18.06
N LEU A 131 12.82 -15.90 -17.30
CA LEU A 131 12.61 -17.34 -17.41
C LEU A 131 11.20 -17.74 -16.95
N LEU A 132 10.76 -17.22 -15.80
CA LEU A 132 9.40 -17.46 -15.29
C LEU A 132 8.35 -16.93 -16.26
N ARG A 133 8.59 -15.76 -16.86
CA ARG A 133 7.72 -15.20 -17.90
C ARG A 133 7.62 -16.13 -19.12
N LYS A 134 8.74 -16.70 -19.57
CA LYS A 134 8.75 -17.67 -20.67
C LYS A 134 7.97 -18.93 -20.32
N ILE A 135 8.20 -19.52 -19.14
CA ILE A 135 7.48 -20.72 -18.67
C ILE A 135 5.97 -20.44 -18.61
N ALA A 136 5.56 -19.29 -18.07
CA ALA A 136 4.15 -18.91 -17.98
C ALA A 136 3.49 -18.80 -19.37
N ILE A 137 4.17 -18.17 -20.33
CA ILE A 137 3.68 -18.06 -21.72
C ILE A 137 3.60 -19.45 -22.36
N THR A 138 4.63 -20.28 -22.22
CA THR A 138 4.65 -21.64 -22.76
C THR A 138 3.52 -22.48 -22.18
N ASN A 139 3.29 -22.42 -20.87
CA ASN A 139 2.18 -23.11 -20.21
C ASN A 139 0.82 -22.60 -20.71
N LEU A 140 0.66 -21.30 -20.91
CA LEU A 140 -0.59 -20.70 -21.41
C LEU A 140 -0.88 -21.16 -22.85
N VAL A 141 0.13 -21.19 -23.72
CA VAL A 141 -0.02 -21.68 -25.10
C VAL A 141 -0.33 -23.19 -25.11
N TRP A 142 0.37 -23.97 -24.29
CA TRP A 142 0.15 -25.42 -24.22
C TRP A 142 -1.24 -25.76 -23.67
N THR A 143 -1.67 -25.11 -22.60
CA THR A 143 -3.00 -25.32 -22.03
C THR A 143 -4.12 -24.88 -22.98
N ALA A 144 -3.95 -23.75 -23.68
CA ALA A 144 -4.91 -23.31 -24.70
C ALA A 144 -4.98 -24.31 -25.86
N THR A 145 -3.84 -24.72 -26.43
CA THR A 145 -3.80 -25.67 -27.57
C THR A 145 -4.37 -27.05 -27.19
N LEU A 146 -4.08 -27.56 -25.99
CA LEU A 146 -4.67 -28.79 -25.48
C LEU A 146 -6.19 -28.64 -25.34
N SER A 147 -6.67 -27.52 -24.79
CA SER A 147 -8.11 -27.24 -24.62
C SER A 147 -8.84 -27.16 -25.96
N PHE A 148 -8.25 -26.52 -26.98
CA PHE A 148 -8.81 -26.49 -28.33
C PHE A 148 -8.86 -27.89 -28.98
N ARG A 149 -7.80 -28.69 -28.83
CA ARG A 149 -7.77 -30.07 -29.36
C ARG A 149 -8.78 -30.98 -28.67
N LEU A 150 -8.96 -30.83 -27.37
CA LEU A 150 -9.96 -31.60 -26.61
C LEU A 150 -11.39 -31.15 -26.96
N LYS A 151 -11.63 -29.85 -27.15
CA LYS A 151 -12.95 -29.33 -27.57
C LYS A 151 -13.33 -29.77 -28.99
N ILE A 152 -12.38 -29.82 -29.93
CA ILE A 152 -12.61 -30.34 -31.28
C ILE A 152 -13.00 -31.83 -31.24
N ARG A 153 -12.41 -32.61 -30.34
CA ARG A 153 -12.75 -34.04 -30.14
C ARG A 153 -14.12 -34.30 -29.50
N GLN A 154 -14.73 -33.32 -28.84
CA GLN A 154 -16.08 -33.46 -28.28
C GLN A 154 -17.20 -33.10 -29.28
N ILE A 155 -16.85 -32.53 -30.44
CA ILE A 155 -17.81 -32.07 -31.46
C ILE A 155 -17.76 -32.95 -32.73
N SER A 156 -16.75 -33.83 -32.88
CA SER A 156 -16.73 -34.94 -33.86
C SER A 156 -17.22 -36.23 -33.23
#